data_AF-W4F4W0-F1
#
_entry.id   AF-W4F4W0-F1
#
_cell.length_a   1.000
_cell.length_b   1.000
_cell.length_c   1.000
_cell.angle_alpha   90.00
_cell.angle_beta   90.00
_cell.angle_gamma   90.00
#
_symmetry.space_group_name_H-M   'P 1'
#
loop_
_entity.id
_entity.type
_entity.pdbx_description
1 polymer ?
#
loop_
_entity_poly.entity_id
_entity_poly.type
_entity_poly.pdbx_seq_one_letter_code
_entity_poly.pdbx_strand_id
1 'polypeptide(L)'
;MKMKLAFFPRSKLLFAGLLLLFLSVLDSIFTDFGIRHNHITEANPLMRLIYENSVFGFYLLKIMFPLLLLYILSKVQMKRSLQLLMGAAILLYSVVFIQHVWWISLVI
;
A
#
# COMPACT_ATOMS: atom_id res chain seq x y z
N MET A 1 9.69 -20.81 28.29
CA MET A 1 9.14 -19.43 28.33
C MET A 1 8.15 -19.25 27.19
N LYS A 2 6.83 -19.34 27.44
CA LYS A 2 5.82 -19.05 26.40
C LYS A 2 5.82 -17.55 26.17
N MET A 3 6.41 -17.11 25.05
CA MET A 3 6.38 -15.71 24.64
C MET A 3 4.92 -15.31 24.44
N LYS A 4 4.34 -14.57 25.40
CA LYS A 4 3.00 -13.98 25.29
C LYS A 4 3.07 -12.95 24.17
N LEU A 5 2.70 -13.38 22.98
CA LEU A 5 2.73 -12.55 21.79
C LEU A 5 1.51 -11.66 21.79
N ALA A 6 1.76 -10.36 22.04
CA ALA A 6 0.74 -9.35 22.15
C ALA A 6 -0.06 -9.25 20.84
N PHE A 7 -1.38 -9.42 20.94
CA PHE A 7 -2.31 -9.09 19.88
C PHE A 7 -2.55 -7.58 19.89
N PHE A 8 -2.55 -6.95 18.70
CA PHE A 8 -2.98 -5.57 18.62
C PHE A 8 -4.51 -5.47 18.78
N PRO A 9 -5.01 -4.47 19.53
CA PRO A 9 -6.43 -4.17 19.59
C PRO A 9 -6.92 -3.73 18.20
N ARG A 10 -8.21 -4.00 17.93
CA ARG A 10 -8.86 -3.71 16.63
C ARG A 10 -8.70 -2.25 16.19
N SER A 11 -8.75 -1.28 17.11
CA SER A 11 -8.55 0.14 16.80
C SER A 11 -7.18 0.42 16.15
N LYS A 12 -6.11 -0.18 16.67
CA LYS A 12 -4.77 -0.08 16.10
C LYS A 12 -4.68 -0.73 14.73
N LEU A 13 -5.39 -1.85 14.52
CA LEU A 13 -5.43 -2.53 13.22
C LEU A 13 -6.16 -1.68 12.17
N LEU A 14 -7.27 -1.04 12.53
CA LEU A 14 -7.98 -0.13 11.63
C LEU A 14 -7.13 1.09 11.28
N PHE A 15 -6.43 1.66 12.24
CA PHE A 15 -5.48 2.75 11.98
C PHE A 15 -4.37 2.31 11.02
N ALA A 16 -3.80 1.13 11.23
CA ALA A 16 -2.80 0.54 10.33
C ALA A 16 -3.36 0.34 8.90
N GLY A 17 -4.60 -0.12 8.76
CA GLY A 17 -5.29 -0.23 7.47
C GLY A 17 -5.51 1.13 6.80
N LEU A 18 -5.85 2.17 7.56
CA LEU A 18 -6.00 3.54 7.04
C LEU A 18 -4.66 4.12 6.58
N LEU A 19 -3.59 3.87 7.34
CA LEU A 19 -2.24 4.24 6.92
C LEU A 19 -1.83 3.54 5.62
N LEU A 20 -2.13 2.25 5.49
CA LEU A 20 -1.84 1.51 4.25
C LEU A 20 -2.65 2.05 3.06
N LEU A 21 -3.93 2.40 3.27
CA LEU A 21 -4.75 3.06 2.26
C LEU A 21 -4.12 4.38 1.81
N PHE A 22 -3.72 5.22 2.77
CA PHE A 22 -3.07 6.50 2.49
C PHE A 22 -1.78 6.33 1.68
N LEU A 23 -0.90 5.42 2.09
CA LEU A 23 0.34 5.13 1.37
C LEU A 23 0.08 4.58 -0.05
N SER A 24 -0.94 3.74 -0.22
CA SER A 24 -1.31 3.19 -1.53
C SER A 24 -1.87 4.24 -2.49
N VAL A 25 -2.63 5.21 -1.96
CA VAL A 25 -3.10 6.36 -2.74
C VAL A 25 -1.92 7.20 -3.22
N LEU A 26 -0.96 7.49 -2.33
CA LEU A 26 0.23 8.26 -2.70
C LEU A 26 1.11 7.51 -3.72
N ASP A 27 1.32 6.21 -3.52
CA ASP A 27 2.02 5.34 -4.49
C ASP A 27 1.34 5.40 -5.87
N SER A 28 0.00 5.37 -5.92
CA SER A 28 -0.75 5.48 -7.18
C SER A 28 -0.51 6.82 -7.88
N ILE A 29 -0.62 7.92 -7.13
CA ILE A 29 -0.45 9.28 -7.66
C ILE A 29 0.98 9.50 -8.16
N PHE A 30 1.98 9.15 -7.36
CA PHE A 30 3.37 9.39 -7.70
C PHE A 30 3.87 8.45 -8.79
N THR A 31 3.41 7.21 -8.83
CA THR A 31 3.72 6.30 -9.94
C THR A 31 3.14 6.80 -11.25
N ASP A 32 1.87 7.22 -11.27
CA ASP A 32 1.24 7.79 -12.46
C ASP A 32 1.95 9.06 -12.92
N PHE A 33 2.26 9.98 -12.00
CA PHE A 33 3.03 11.19 -12.29
C PHE A 33 4.41 10.84 -12.89
N GLY A 34 5.13 9.91 -12.27
CA GLY A 34 6.46 9.51 -12.71
C GLY A 34 6.50 8.81 -14.07
N ILE A 35 5.49 7.98 -14.37
CA ILE A 35 5.37 7.32 -15.69
C ILE A 35 5.04 8.34 -16.77
N ARG A 36 4.07 9.25 -16.54
CA ARG A 36 3.68 10.26 -17.54
C ARG A 36 4.80 11.21 -17.94
N HIS A 37 5.76 11.45 -17.05
CA HIS A 37 6.92 12.30 -17.30
C HIS A 37 8.19 11.51 -17.64
N ASN A 38 8.09 10.19 -17.85
CA ASN A 38 9.22 9.30 -18.16
C ASN A 38 10.35 9.31 -17.11
N HIS A 39 10.03 9.58 -15.85
CA HIS A 39 11.00 9.57 -14.75
C HIS A 39 11.23 8.17 -14.16
N ILE A 40 10.18 7.34 -14.12
CA ILE A 40 10.21 5.97 -13.59
C ILE A 40 9.31 5.04 -14.40
N THR A 41 9.40 3.74 -14.13
CA THR A 41 8.47 2.73 -14.66
C THR A 41 7.80 1.98 -13.50
N GLU A 42 6.59 1.43 -13.72
CA GLU A 42 5.92 0.60 -12.71
C GLU A 42 6.68 -0.72 -12.54
N ALA A 43 7.23 -0.98 -11.35
CA ALA A 43 8.05 -2.15 -11.07
C ALA A 43 7.22 -3.44 -10.98
N ASN A 44 5.94 -3.35 -10.60
CA ASN A 44 5.05 -4.49 -10.52
C ASN A 44 4.53 -4.87 -11.93
N PRO A 45 4.91 -6.04 -12.50
CA PRO A 45 4.53 -6.41 -13.86
C PRO A 45 3.02 -6.46 -14.07
N LEU A 46 2.25 -6.90 -13.06
CA LEU A 46 0.79 -6.94 -13.14
C LEU A 46 0.21 -5.53 -13.20
N MET A 47 0.68 -4.63 -12.33
CA MET A 47 0.19 -3.24 -12.33
C MET A 47 0.63 -2.49 -13.58
N ARG A 48 1.79 -2.81 -14.14
CA ARG A 48 2.24 -2.27 -15.43
C ARG A 48 1.28 -2.64 -16.55
N LEU A 49 0.93 -3.93 -16.68
CA LEU A 49 -0.05 -4.40 -17.66
C LEU A 49 -1.40 -3.69 -17.47
N ILE A 50 -1.86 -3.52 -16.23
CA ILE A 50 -3.11 -2.81 -15.96
C ILE A 50 -3.00 -1.33 -16.37
N TYR A 51 -1.91 -0.66 -16.02
CA TYR A 51 -1.68 0.75 -16.33
C TYR A 51 -1.68 1.02 -17.83
N GLU A 52 -0.99 0.16 -18.59
CA GLU A 52 -0.92 0.23 -20.06
C GLU A 52 -2.29 0.07 -20.72
N ASN A 53 -3.19 -0.72 -20.13
CA ASN A 53 -4.56 -0.89 -20.63
C ASN A 53 -5.51 0.23 -20.15
N SER A 54 -5.39 0.65 -18.90
CA SER A 54 -6.26 1.66 -18.29
C SER A 54 -5.64 2.26 -17.02
N VAL A 55 -5.32 3.55 -17.09
CA VAL A 55 -4.90 4.31 -15.89
C VAL A 55 -6.01 4.28 -14.84
N PHE A 56 -7.29 4.35 -15.22
CA PHE A 56 -8.39 4.22 -14.26
C PHE A 56 -8.37 2.86 -13.54
N GLY A 57 -8.15 1.77 -14.28
CA GLY A 57 -8.02 0.42 -13.69
C GLY A 57 -6.86 0.31 -12.70
N PHE A 58 -5.74 0.99 -12.99
CA PHE A 58 -4.58 1.05 -12.11
C PHE A 58 -4.91 1.69 -10.75
N TYR A 59 -5.52 2.88 -10.77
CA TYR A 59 -5.95 3.56 -9.54
C TYR A 59 -7.02 2.74 -8.80
N LEU A 60 -8.01 2.22 -9.53
CA LEU A 60 -9.10 1.46 -8.95
C LEU A 60 -8.56 0.27 -8.15
N LEU A 61 -7.65 -0.52 -8.71
CA LEU A 61 -7.11 -1.70 -8.01
C LEU A 61 -6.22 -1.33 -6.82
N LYS A 62 -5.31 -0.36 -6.96
CA LYS A 62 -4.44 0.08 -5.86
C LYS A 62 -5.23 0.67 -4.69
N ILE A 63 -6.41 1.25 -4.92
CA ILE A 63 -7.28 1.81 -3.88
C ILE A 63 -8.26 0.76 -3.34
N MET A 64 -8.82 -0.10 -4.20
CA MET A 64 -9.79 -1.11 -3.78
C MET A 64 -9.19 -2.16 -2.84
N PHE A 65 -7.95 -2.61 -3.05
CA PHE A 65 -7.34 -3.61 -2.17
C PHE A 65 -7.22 -3.18 -0.70
N PRO A 66 -6.66 -2.00 -0.36
CA PRO A 66 -6.64 -1.55 1.02
C PRO A 66 -8.04 -1.25 1.58
N LEU A 67 -9.01 -0.81 0.76
CA LEU A 67 -10.41 -0.67 1.19
C LEU A 67 -11.06 -2.01 1.54
N LEU A 68 -10.86 -3.04 0.72
CA LEU A 68 -11.31 -4.40 1.00
C LEU A 68 -10.66 -4.94 2.27
N LEU A 69 -9.35 -4.68 2.46
CA LEU A 69 -8.67 -5.03 3.70
C LEU A 69 -9.30 -4.34 4.90
N LEU A 70 -9.56 -3.02 4.84
CA LEU A 70 -10.25 -2.27 5.89
C LEU A 70 -11.64 -2.84 6.20
N TYR A 71 -12.40 -3.22 5.18
CA TYR A 71 -13.68 -3.89 5.36
C TYR A 71 -13.51 -5.21 6.11
N ILE A 72 -12.56 -6.07 5.70
CA ILE A 72 -12.27 -7.35 6.38
C ILE A 72 -11.85 -7.12 7.84
N LEU A 73 -10.97 -6.15 8.09
CA LEU A 73 -10.54 -5.74 9.44
C LEU A 73 -11.72 -5.32 10.33
N SER A 74 -12.82 -4.83 9.73
CA SER A 74 -14.03 -4.44 10.44
C SER A 74 -14.97 -5.62 10.79
N LYS A 75 -14.76 -6.80 10.20
CA LYS A 75 -15.67 -7.94 10.35
C LYS A 75 -15.02 -9.15 11.01
N VAL A 76 -13.70 -9.29 10.92
CA VAL A 76 -13.00 -10.52 11.30
C VAL A 76 -11.99 -10.26 12.42
N GLN A 77 -11.90 -11.20 13.37
CA GLN A 77 -10.81 -11.20 14.34
C GLN A 77 -9.50 -11.62 13.66
N MET A 78 -8.54 -10.71 13.62
CA MET A 78 -7.33 -10.89 12.85
C MET A 78 -6.35 -11.86 13.51
N LYS A 79 -6.07 -12.97 12.84
CA LYS A 79 -4.98 -13.87 13.20
C LYS A 79 -3.65 -13.11 13.19
N ARG A 80 -2.71 -13.56 14.03
CA ARG A 80 -1.41 -12.92 14.16
C ARG A 80 -0.58 -12.90 12.87
N SER A 81 -0.68 -13.94 12.04
CA SER A 81 -0.05 -13.97 10.72
C SER A 81 -0.49 -12.79 9.84
N LEU A 82 -1.77 -12.44 9.88
CA LEU A 82 -2.28 -11.30 9.12
C LEU A 82 -1.84 -9.95 9.71
N GLN A 83 -1.68 -9.84 11.03
CA GLN A 83 -1.10 -8.63 11.65
C GLN A 83 0.36 -8.43 11.21
N LEU A 84 1.13 -9.52 11.12
CA LEU A 84 2.50 -9.50 10.59
C LEU A 84 2.53 -9.11 9.11
N LEU A 85 1.66 -9.70 8.28
CA LEU A 85 1.55 -9.35 6.86
C LEU A 85 1.17 -7.88 6.67
N MET A 86 0.26 -7.35 7.47
CA MET A 86 -0.11 -5.93 7.43
C MET A 86 1.06 -5.03 7.84
N GLY A 87 1.82 -5.41 8.87
CA GLY A 87 3.05 -4.70 9.25
C GLY A 87 4.09 -4.72 8.12
N ALA A 88 4.28 -5.86 7.47
CA ALA A 88 5.18 -5.99 6.32
C ALA A 88 4.72 -5.14 5.13
N ALA A 89 3.40 -5.10 4.85
CA ALA A 89 2.83 -4.26 3.81
C ALA A 89 3.07 -2.77 4.09
N ILE A 90 2.83 -2.31 5.32
CA ILE A 90 3.09 -0.92 5.71
C ILE A 90 4.57 -0.58 5.57
N LEU A 91 5.47 -1.48 5.98
CA LEU A 91 6.91 -1.28 5.82
C LEU A 91 7.29 -1.15 4.34
N LEU A 92 6.79 -2.07 3.49
CA LEU A 92 7.03 -2.03 2.06
C LEU A 92 6.54 -0.72 1.43
N TYR A 93 5.30 -0.34 1.72
CA TYR A 93 4.72 0.91 1.19
C TYR A 93 5.41 2.16 1.73
N SER A 94 5.95 2.12 2.96
CA SER A 94 6.78 3.20 3.50
C SER A 94 8.11 3.33 2.73
N VAL A 95 8.76 2.22 2.39
CA VAL A 95 9.98 2.21 1.58
C VAL A 95 9.70 2.75 0.18
N VAL A 96 8.62 2.31 -0.46
CA VAL A 96 8.19 2.82 -1.78
C VAL A 96 7.90 4.32 -1.71
N PHE A 97 7.23 4.80 -0.66
CA PHE A 97 7.00 6.23 -0.47
C PHE A 97 8.30 7.03 -0.33
N ILE A 98 9.27 6.54 0.45
CA ILE A 98 10.59 7.19 0.56
C ILE A 98 11.30 7.23 -0.81
N GLN A 99 11.23 6.14 -1.57
CA GLN A 99 11.74 6.11 -2.94
C GLN A 99 11.06 7.17 -3.82
N HIS A 100 9.75 7.37 -3.68
CA HIS A 100 9.03 8.43 -4.38
C HIS A 100 9.53 9.82 -4.03
N VAL A 101 9.62 10.12 -2.73
CA VAL A 101 10.15 11.42 -2.26
C VAL A 101 11.56 11.65 -2.80
N TRP A 102 12.40 10.62 -2.79
CA TRP A 102 13.77 10.70 -3.30
C TRP A 102 13.82 11.05 -4.79
N TRP A 103 13.17 10.29 -5.68
CA TRP A 103 13.27 10.59 -7.11
C TRP A 103 12.55 11.90 -7.47
N ILE A 104 11.45 12.24 -6.79
CA ILE A 104 10.76 13.52 -6.99
C ILE A 104 11.71 14.68 -6.67
N SER A 105 12.47 14.58 -5.58
CA SER A 105 13.46 15.60 -5.19
C SER A 105 14.62 15.80 -6.17
N LEU A 106 14.81 14.87 -7.13
CA LEU A 106 15.84 14.97 -8.16
C LEU A 106 15.32 15.60 -9.46
N VAL A 107 14.01 15.60 -9.68
CA VAL A 107 13.39 16.04 -10.93
C VAL A 107 12.59 17.34 -10.81
N ILE A 108 12.30 17.78 -9.58
CA ILE A 108 11.73 19.10 -9.24
C ILE A 108 12.86 19.97 -8.70
#